data_AF-A0AAD9GQX3-F1
#
_entry.id   AF-A0AAD9GQX3-F1
#
_cell.length_a   1.000
_cell.length_b   1.000
_cell.length_c   1.000
_cell.angle_alpha   90.00
_cell.angle_beta   90.00
_cell.angle_gamma   90.00
#
_symmetry.space_group_name_H-M   'P 1'
#
loop_
_entity.id
_entity.type
_entity.pdbx_description
1 polymer ?
#
loop_
_entity_poly.entity_id
_entity_poly.type
_entity_poly.pdbx_seq_one_letter_code
_entity_poly.pdbx_strand_id
1 'polypeptide(L)' 'MAKRIQQPGEKLDDFAANLRDIGIAHDEISDYWYVESFLHGINNDVSALCVRGAKPKTLEDAVRYAVDVSGDYG' A
#
# COMPACT_ATOMS: atom_id res chain seq x y z
N MET A 1 -8.68 13.73 -6.97
CA MET A 1 -7.97 12.54 -7.50
C MET A 1 -8.70 11.30 -7.03
N ALA A 2 -9.01 10.36 -7.93
CA ALA A 2 -9.59 9.09 -7.53
C ALA A 2 -8.54 8.29 -6.75
N LYS A 3 -8.90 7.85 -5.54
CA LYS A 3 -8.04 7.06 -4.66
C LYS A 3 -8.16 5.59 -5.08
N ARG A 4 -7.04 4.94 -5.39
CA ARG A 4 -6.99 3.51 -5.73
C ARG A 4 -7.15 2.70 -4.44
N ILE A 5 -8.14 1.81 -4.41
CA ILE A 5 -8.45 0.92 -3.28
C ILE A 5 -8.24 -0.52 -3.73
N GLN A 6 -7.61 -1.35 -2.88
CA GLN A 6 -7.41 -2.77 -3.09
C GLN A 6 -8.74 -3.49 -3.31
N GLN A 7 -8.85 -4.26 -4.39
CA GLN A 7 -10.07 -4.99 -4.72
C GLN A 7 -10.17 -6.30 -3.93
N PRO A 8 -11.38 -6.84 -3.67
CA PRO A 8 -11.52 -8.17 -3.07
C PRO A 8 -10.77 -9.23 -3.88
N GLY A 9 -9.89 -9.99 -3.22
CA GLY A 9 -9.06 -11.02 -3.86
C GLY A 9 -7.84 -10.50 -4.61
N GLU A 10 -7.57 -9.19 -4.59
CA GLU A 10 -6.32 -8.62 -5.09
C GLU A 10 -5.20 -8.80 -4.06
N LYS A 11 -4.03 -9.28 -4.52
CA LYS A 11 -2.85 -9.38 -3.64
C LYS A 11 -2.29 -7.99 -3.32
N LEU A 12 -1.69 -7.86 -2.14
CA LEU A 12 -1.05 -6.63 -1.70
C LEU A 12 0.08 -6.19 -2.64
N ASP A 13 0.84 -7.15 -3.20
CA ASP A 13 1.87 -6.87 -4.20
C ASP A 13 1.29 -6.32 -5.52
N ASP A 14 0.19 -6.90 -6.01
CA ASP A 14 -0.48 -6.46 -7.25
C ASP A 14 -1.07 -5.05 -7.08
N PHE A 15 -1.65 -4.80 -5.90
CA PHE A 15 -2.14 -3.48 -5.52
C PHE A 15 -0.99 -2.45 -5.47
N ALA A 16 0.14 -2.80 -4.84
CA ALA A 16 1.31 -1.94 -4.76
C ALA A 16 1.93 -1.67 -6.16
N ALA A 17 1.96 -2.66 -7.05
CA ALA A 17 2.40 -2.48 -8.42
C ALA A 17 1.52 -1.45 -9.17
N ASN A 18 0.20 -1.53 -9.00
CA ASN A 18 -0.73 -0.53 -9.55
C ASN A 18 -0.44 0.88 -9.02
N LEU A 19 -0.10 1.03 -7.74
CA LEU A 19 0.27 2.32 -7.17
C LEU A 19 1.55 2.88 -7.80
N ARG A 20 2.55 2.02 -8.07
CA ARG A 20 3.77 2.42 -8.79
C ARG A 20 3.45 2.89 -10.20
N ASP A 21 2.61 2.17 -10.93
CA ASP A 21 2.21 2.56 -12.30
C ASP A 21 1.51 3.93 -12.32
N ILE A 22 0.68 4.22 -11.32
CA ILE A 22 0.04 5.54 -11.14
C ILE A 22 1.10 6.60 -10.81
N GLY A 23 2.03 6.30 -9.91
CA GLY A 23 3.04 7.26 -9.47
C GLY A 23 4.08 7.58 -10.54
N ILE A 24 4.44 6.62 -11.40
CA ILE A 24 5.36 6.84 -12.54
C ILE A 24 4.80 7.88 -13.52
N ALA A 25 3.47 8.04 -13.61
CA ALA A 25 2.85 9.06 -14.44
C ALA A 25 3.03 10.51 -13.88
N HIS A 26 3.71 10.68 -12.75
CA HIS A 26 3.91 11.94 -12.05
C HIS A 26 5.37 12.12 -11.61
N ASP A 27 6.05 13.15 -12.16
CA ASP A 27 7.50 13.36 -11.99
C ASP A 27 7.96 13.65 -10.53
N GLU A 28 7.04 13.95 -9.60
CA GLU A 28 7.35 14.39 -8.22
C GLU A 28 6.70 13.51 -7.13
N ILE A 29 6.58 12.20 -7.34
CA ILE A 29 6.04 11.29 -6.30
C ILE A 29 7.16 10.87 -5.33
N SER A 30 6.94 11.05 -4.03
CA SER A 30 7.85 10.61 -2.97
C SER A 30 7.44 9.25 -2.39
N ASP A 31 8.38 8.56 -1.71
CA ASP A 31 8.09 7.33 -0.98
C ASP A 31 6.96 7.52 0.05
N TYR A 32 6.90 8.69 0.68
CA TYR A 32 5.82 9.04 1.60
C TYR A 32 4.44 8.96 0.92
N TRP A 33 4.34 9.43 -0.33
CA TRP A 33 3.09 9.35 -1.08
C TRP A 33 2.69 7.91 -1.37
N TYR A 34 3.64 7.04 -1.73
CA TYR A 34 3.35 5.63 -1.95
C TYR A 34 2.91 4.91 -0.67
N VAL A 35 3.60 5.16 0.44
CA VAL A 35 3.26 4.59 1.75
C VAL A 35 1.86 5.03 2.17
N GLU A 36 1.55 6.32 2.10
CA GLU A 36 0.21 6.81 2.45
C GLU A 36 -0.83 6.25 1.49
N SER A 37 -0.59 6.25 0.18
CA SER A 37 -1.54 5.71 -0.81
C SER A 37 -1.86 4.24 -0.56
N PHE A 38 -0.84 3.45 -0.20
CA PHE A 38 -1.01 2.06 0.18
C PHE A 38 -1.81 1.90 1.46
N LEU A 39 -1.41 2.57 2.55
CA LEU A 39 -2.10 2.51 3.85
C LEU A 39 -3.56 2.95 3.77
N HIS A 40 -3.84 3.95 2.94
CA HIS A 40 -5.18 4.47 2.74
C HIS A 40 -6.01 3.57 1.83
N GLY A 41 -5.39 2.80 0.93
CA GLY A 41 -6.08 2.03 -0.09
C GLY A 41 -6.20 0.53 0.19
N ILE A 42 -5.47 -0.06 1.15
CA ILE A 42 -5.72 -1.43 1.63
C ILE A 42 -7.17 -1.54 2.14
N ASN A 43 -7.81 -2.68 1.89
CA ASN A 43 -9.20 -2.92 2.28
C ASN A 43 -9.38 -3.61 3.66
N ASN A 44 -8.28 -3.81 4.39
CA ASN A 44 -8.23 -4.30 5.76
C ASN A 44 -7.72 -3.21 6.72
N ASP A 45 -8.65 -2.61 7.48
CA ASP A 45 -8.38 -1.52 8.42
C ASP A 45 -7.44 -1.92 9.57
N VAL A 46 -7.50 -3.18 10.02
CA VAL A 46 -6.63 -3.70 11.10
C VAL A 46 -5.19 -3.79 10.59
N SER A 47 -5.00 -4.35 9.39
CA SER A 47 -3.69 -4.39 8.73
C SER A 47 -3.13 -2.99 8.54
N ALA A 48 -3.92 -2.04 8.03
CA ALA A 48 -3.50 -0.66 7.85
C ALA A 48 -3.05 0.01 9.17
N LEU A 49 -3.74 -0.25 10.28
CA LEU A 49 -3.36 0.27 11.60
C LEU A 49 -2.02 -0.33 12.08
N CYS A 50 -1.84 -1.64 11.94
CA CYS A 50 -0.61 -2.33 12.33
C CYS A 50 0.60 -1.85 11.50
N VAL A 51 0.45 -1.74 10.17
CA VAL A 51 1.49 -1.25 9.27
C VAL A 51 1.85 0.20 9.60
N ARG A 52 0.86 1.06 9.87
CA ARG A 52 1.12 2.45 10.32
C ARG A 52 1.95 2.48 11.61
N GLY A 53 1.69 1.57 12.55
CA GLY A 53 2.47 1.41 13.78
C GLY A 53 3.92 1.00 13.56
N ALA A 54 4.18 0.20 12.51
CA ALA A 54 5.52 -0.23 12.12
C ALA A 54 6.36 0.89 11.47
N LYS A 55 5.73 2.01 11.07
CA LYS A 55 6.37 3.20 10.46
C LYS A 55 7.24 2.86 9.23
N PRO A 56 6.68 2.19 8.20
CA PRO A 56 7.41 1.88 6.97
C PRO A 56 7.95 3.16 6.31
N LYS A 57 9.09 3.04 5.65
CA LYS A 57 9.72 4.15 4.91
C LYS A 57 9.51 4.07 3.42
N THR A 58 9.28 2.88 2.89
CA THR A 58 9.02 2.65 1.47
C THR A 58 7.75 1.84 1.28
N LEU A 59 7.27 1.77 0.03
CA LEU A 59 6.13 0.94 -0.33
C LEU A 59 6.40 -0.54 -0.07
N GLU A 60 7.63 -1.00 -0.35
CA GLU A 60 8.07 -2.38 -0.11
C GLU A 60 8.01 -2.75 1.37
N ASP A 61 8.44 -1.85 2.25
CA ASP A 61 8.31 -2.05 3.69
C ASP A 61 6.84 -2.16 4.10
N ALA A 62 5.99 -1.26 3.59
CA ALA A 62 4.57 -1.26 3.92
C ALA A 62 3.88 -2.57 3.47
N VAL A 63 4.20 -3.06 2.26
CA VAL A 63 3.69 -4.34 1.75
C VAL A 63 4.20 -5.51 2.59
N ARG A 64 5.51 -5.56 2.87
CA ARG A 64 6.11 -6.62 3.71
C ARG A 64 5.43 -6.69 5.08
N TYR A 65 5.25 -5.55 5.76
CA TYR A 65 4.55 -5.53 7.04
C TYR A 65 3.09 -5.96 6.93
N ALA A 66 2.38 -5.57 5.86
CA ALA A 66 0.99 -5.97 5.65
C ALA A 66 0.86 -7.49 5.46
N VAL A 67 1.77 -8.09 4.67
CA VAL A 67 1.87 -9.53 4.44
C VAL A 67 2.24 -10.27 5.73
N ASP A 68 3.20 -9.76 6.51
CA ASP A 68 3.60 -10.36 7.78
C ASP A 68 2.44 -10.38 8.80
N VAL A 69 1.57 -9.36 8.79
CA VAL A 69 0.45 -9.24 9.73
C VAL A 69 -0.77 -10.05 9.28
N SER A 70 -1.08 -10.06 7.97
CA SER A 70 -2.39 -10.52 7.49
C SER A 70 -2.34 -11.42 6.25
N GLY A 71 -1.14 -11.76 5.76
CA GLY A 71 -0.93 -12.58 4.57
C GLY A 71 -1.10 -11.81 3.26
N ASP A 72 -0.91 -12.50 2.12
CA ASP A 72 -0.82 -11.92 0.77
C ASP A 72 -2.00 -11.04 0.34
N TYR A 73 -3.17 -11.22 0.95
CA TYR A 73 -4.41 -10.57 0.55
C TYR A 73 -4.86 -9.46 1.50
N GLY A 74 -4.19 -9.26 2.64
CA GLY A 74 -4.58 -8.25 3.63
C GLY A 74 -5.80 -8.65 4.43
#